data_AF-A0A1E3PXU4-F1
#
_entry.id   AF-A0A1E3PXU4-F1
#
_cell.length_a   1.000
_cell.length_b   1.000
_cell.length_c   1.000
_cell.angle_alpha   90.00
_cell.angle_beta   90.00
_cell.angle_gamma   90.00
#
_symmetry.space_group_name_H-M   'P 1'
#
loop_
_entity.id
_entity.type
_entity.pdbx_description
1 polymer ?
#
loop_
_entity_poly.entity_id
_entity_poly.type
_entity_poly.pdbx_seq_one_letter_code
_entity_poly.pdbx_strand_id
1 'polypeptide(L)'
;FGDTRGVLVSTMNDIPGYRVVRVISTVYGLTVRSRNVIADIGAGFKSLIGGEVGIFTKMLYDSRNSAVDRMVGECLAKGGNAIIAMRFESGEMEGRFAEVCAYGTACIVEKIN
;
A
#
# COMPACT_ATOMS: atom_id res chain seq x y z
N PHE A 1 0.33 -5.56 -7.15
CA PHE A 1 -0.87 -5.43 -6.30
C PHE A 1 -1.85 -6.50 -6.74
N GLY A 2 -2.56 -7.15 -5.81
CA GLY A 2 -3.41 -8.31 -6.15
C GLY A 2 -4.62 -7.95 -7.02
N ASP A 3 -5.21 -6.78 -6.80
CA ASP A 3 -6.28 -6.18 -7.61
C ASP A 3 -6.41 -4.69 -7.20
N THR A 4 -6.48 -3.77 -8.16
CA THR A 4 -6.71 -2.33 -7.91
C THR A 4 -8.10 -1.88 -8.39
N ARG A 5 -9.03 -2.83 -8.62
CA ARG A 5 -10.41 -2.55 -9.02
C ARG A 5 -10.51 -1.67 -10.27
N GLY A 6 -9.57 -1.85 -11.21
CA GLY A 6 -9.48 -1.06 -12.44
C GLY A 6 -8.84 0.33 -12.30
N VAL A 7 -8.41 0.74 -11.10
CA VAL A 7 -7.65 1.97 -10.90
C VAL A 7 -6.20 1.78 -11.34
N LEU A 8 -5.70 2.67 -12.20
CA LEU A 8 -4.29 2.67 -12.59
C LEU A 8 -3.46 3.25 -11.45
N VAL A 9 -2.58 2.46 -10.84
CA VAL A 9 -1.71 2.91 -9.74
C VAL A 9 -0.25 2.90 -10.20
N SER A 10 0.42 4.05 -10.09
CA SER A 10 1.81 4.23 -10.51
C SER A 10 2.63 4.91 -9.42
N THR A 11 3.88 4.46 -9.27
CA THR A 11 4.88 5.16 -8.46
C THR A 11 5.50 6.34 -9.22
N MET A 12 5.32 6.45 -10.53
CA MET A 12 5.75 7.60 -11.33
C MET A 12 4.84 8.81 -11.10
N ASN A 13 5.35 10.00 -11.38
CA ASN A 13 4.56 11.24 -11.30
C ASN A 13 3.66 11.41 -12.55
N ASP A 14 3.96 10.71 -13.63
CA ASP A 14 3.22 10.68 -14.89
C ASP A 14 2.77 9.26 -15.24
N ILE A 15 2.03 9.14 -16.34
CA ILE A 15 1.53 7.85 -16.86
C ILE A 15 1.72 7.86 -18.38
N PRO A 16 2.84 7.34 -18.91
CA PRO A 16 3.06 7.25 -20.35
C PRO A 16 1.91 6.53 -21.07
N GLY A 17 1.46 7.11 -22.20
CA GLY A 17 0.28 6.64 -22.94
C GLY A 17 -1.06 7.15 -22.39
N TYR A 18 -1.05 7.93 -21.30
CA TYR A 18 -2.21 8.59 -20.73
C TYR A 18 -1.92 10.07 -20.45
N ARG A 19 -2.99 10.87 -20.40
CA ARG A 19 -2.96 12.28 -20.02
C ARG A 19 -3.79 12.48 -18.77
N VAL A 20 -3.24 13.13 -17.76
CA VAL A 20 -4.00 13.57 -16.58
C VAL A 20 -4.91 14.72 -17.01
N VAL A 21 -6.23 14.53 -16.87
CA VAL A 21 -7.23 15.54 -17.23
C VAL A 21 -7.78 16.28 -16.02
N ARG A 22 -7.66 15.70 -14.82
CA ARG A 22 -8.06 16.33 -13.57
C ARG A 22 -7.28 15.74 -12.39
N VAL A 23 -6.65 16.59 -11.59
CA VAL A 23 -6.14 16.21 -10.26
C VAL A 23 -7.27 16.36 -9.25
N ILE A 24 -7.45 15.37 -8.37
CA ILE A 24 -8.56 15.34 -7.41
C ILE A 24 -8.04 15.76 -6.02
N SER A 25 -7.26 14.90 -5.39
CA SER A 25 -6.68 15.14 -4.06
C SER A 25 -5.63 14.09 -3.75
N THR A 26 -4.93 14.27 -2.62
CA THR A 26 -4.22 13.18 -1.96
C THR A 26 -5.22 12.10 -1.51
N VAL A 27 -4.78 10.84 -1.55
CA VAL A 27 -5.48 9.67 -1.00
C VAL A 27 -4.49 8.82 -0.23
N TYR A 28 -4.97 8.12 0.79
CA TYR A 28 -4.17 7.29 1.68
C TYR A 28 -4.93 6.05 2.16
N GLY A 29 -4.17 5.03 2.53
CA GLY A 29 -4.69 3.82 3.15
C GLY A 29 -3.73 3.37 4.23
N LEU A 30 -4.25 3.23 5.44
CA LEU A 30 -3.47 2.93 6.64
C LEU A 30 -3.79 1.53 7.13
N THR A 31 -2.80 0.84 7.68
CA THR A 31 -2.99 -0.39 8.46
C THR A 31 -2.06 -0.43 9.64
N VAL A 32 -2.53 -1.02 10.73
CA VAL A 32 -1.76 -1.31 11.93
C VAL A 32 -1.96 -2.78 12.27
N ARG A 33 -0.89 -3.53 12.50
CA ARG A 33 -0.92 -4.95 12.87
C ARG A 33 -0.10 -5.17 14.13
N SER A 34 -0.66 -5.94 15.08
CA SER A 34 0.07 -6.34 16.28
C SER A 34 1.15 -7.38 15.93
N ARG A 35 2.38 -7.12 16.36
CA ARG A 35 3.50 -8.05 16.26
C ARG A 35 3.44 -9.13 17.34
N ASN A 36 2.88 -8.83 18.51
CA ASN A 36 2.86 -9.76 19.65
C ASN A 36 2.07 -11.04 19.37
N VAL A 37 0.90 -10.94 18.74
CA VAL A 37 0.08 -12.12 18.37
C VAL A 37 0.78 -13.00 17.33
N ILE A 38 1.63 -12.40 16.48
CA ILE A 38 2.36 -13.11 15.42
C ILE A 38 3.68 -13.68 15.94
N ALA A 39 4.31 -13.02 16.92
CA ALA A 39 5.52 -13.48 17.59
C ALA A 39 5.27 -14.71 18.47
N ASP A 40 4.14 -14.79 19.18
CA ASP A 40 3.80 -15.96 20.01
C ASP A 40 3.60 -17.25 19.18
N ILE A 41 3.20 -17.11 17.91
CA ILE A 41 3.07 -18.24 16.96
C ILE A 41 4.43 -18.57 16.30
N GLY A 42 5.29 -17.55 16.10
CA GLY A 42 6.59 -17.67 15.42
C GLY A 42 7.79 -18.01 16.31
N ALA A 43 7.69 -17.83 17.64
CA ALA A 43 8.78 -18.08 18.59
C ALA A 43 9.25 -19.55 18.64
N GLY A 44 8.47 -20.49 18.08
CA GLY A 44 8.87 -21.89 17.92
C GLY A 44 9.85 -22.16 16.78
N PHE A 45 10.00 -21.25 15.82
CA PHE A 45 10.93 -21.41 14.70
C PHE A 45 12.09 -20.42 14.85
N LYS A 46 13.22 -20.99 15.29
CA LYS A 46 14.56 -20.40 15.30
C LYS A 46 14.73 -19.32 14.22
N SER A 47 15.14 -18.14 14.65
CA SER A 47 15.89 -17.18 13.83
C SER A 47 17.05 -17.92 13.17
N LEU A 48 16.85 -18.42 11.95
CA LEU A 48 17.91 -19.01 11.15
C LEU A 48 18.74 -17.85 10.61
N ILE A 49 19.75 -17.48 11.41
CA ILE A 49 21.05 -16.91 11.03
C ILE A 49 20.97 -15.98 9.81
N GLY A 50 20.79 -14.68 10.07
CA GLY A 50 21.02 -13.59 9.11
C GLY A 50 20.01 -13.45 7.96
N GLY A 51 18.94 -14.25 7.92
CA GLY A 51 17.97 -14.29 6.83
C GLY A 51 16.64 -13.56 7.08
N GLU A 52 15.78 -13.61 6.07
CA GLU A 52 14.40 -13.11 6.11
C GLU A 52 13.53 -13.94 7.08
N VAL A 53 12.80 -13.27 7.97
CA VAL A 53 11.83 -13.95 8.84
C VAL A 53 10.48 -14.00 8.13
N GLY A 54 10.25 -15.09 7.38
CA GLY A 54 9.13 -15.20 6.42
C GLY A 54 7.73 -14.89 6.98
N ILE A 55 7.48 -15.15 8.28
CA ILE A 55 6.19 -14.79 8.90
C ILE A 55 6.01 -13.26 9.01
N PHE A 56 7.08 -12.52 9.34
CA PHE A 56 7.04 -11.05 9.38
C PHE A 56 7.00 -10.47 7.97
N THR A 57 7.69 -11.08 7.00
CA THR A 57 7.57 -10.66 5.60
C THR A 57 6.15 -10.82 5.09
N LYS A 58 5.53 -11.98 5.33
CA LYS A 58 4.13 -12.22 4.98
C LYS A 58 3.21 -11.17 5.63
N MET A 59 3.41 -10.89 6.92
CA MET A 59 2.67 -9.84 7.63
C MET A 59 2.82 -8.47 6.94
N LEU A 60 4.02 -8.09 6.52
CA LEU A 60 4.27 -6.83 5.81
C LEU A 60 3.61 -6.78 4.43
N TYR A 61 3.64 -7.88 3.67
CA TYR A 61 2.93 -7.98 2.39
C TYR A 61 1.42 -7.84 2.58
N ASP A 62 0.83 -8.54 3.55
CA ASP A 62 -0.61 -8.48 3.84
C ASP A 62 -1.03 -7.07 4.29
N SER A 63 -0.18 -6.40 5.08
CA SER A 63 -0.38 -5.02 5.53
C SER A 63 -0.31 -4.04 4.36
N ARG A 64 0.68 -4.17 3.47
CA ARG A 64 0.80 -3.36 2.25
C ARG A 64 -0.39 -3.53 1.32
N ASN A 65 -0.83 -4.77 1.09
CA ASN A 65 -1.99 -5.04 0.23
C ASN A 65 -3.27 -4.41 0.80
N SER A 66 -3.47 -4.54 2.11
CA SER A 66 -4.60 -3.92 2.81
C SER A 66 -4.56 -2.39 2.76
N ALA A 67 -3.38 -1.78 2.91
CA ALA A 67 -3.18 -0.34 2.79
C ALA A 67 -3.48 0.16 1.37
N VAL A 68 -2.99 -0.53 0.34
CA VAL A 68 -3.27 -0.19 -1.06
C VAL A 68 -4.75 -0.30 -1.38
N ASP A 69 -5.42 -1.36 -0.93
CA ASP A 69 -6.85 -1.51 -1.19
C ASP A 69 -7.67 -0.37 -0.55
N ARG A 70 -7.33 0.07 0.67
CA ARG A 70 -7.95 1.24 1.30
C ARG A 70 -7.72 2.53 0.52
N MET A 71 -6.49 2.77 0.07
CA MET A 71 -6.12 3.93 -0.74
C MET A 71 -6.85 3.94 -2.10
N VAL A 72 -6.95 2.79 -2.76
CA VAL A 72 -7.74 2.60 -4.00
C VAL A 72 -9.21 2.86 -3.74
N GLY A 73 -9.73 2.41 -2.59
CA GLY A 73 -11.12 2.66 -2.19
C GLY A 73 -11.41 4.14 -2.02
N GLU A 74 -10.50 4.88 -1.41
CA GLU A 74 -10.61 6.33 -1.28
C GLU A 74 -10.54 7.04 -2.65
N CYS A 75 -9.65 6.60 -3.55
CA CYS A 75 -9.59 7.12 -4.92
C CYS A 75 -10.93 6.96 -5.66
N LEU A 76 -11.50 5.75 -5.63
CA LEU A 76 -12.80 5.46 -6.24
C LEU A 76 -13.93 6.26 -5.60
N ALA A 77 -13.95 6.39 -4.27
CA ALA A 77 -14.96 7.18 -3.56
C ALA A 77 -14.93 8.67 -3.92
N LYS A 78 -13.75 9.19 -4.30
CA LYS A 78 -13.58 10.55 -4.82
C LYS A 78 -13.78 10.66 -6.34
N GLY A 79 -14.15 9.56 -6.99
CA GLY A 79 -14.41 9.48 -8.43
C GLY A 79 -13.17 9.43 -9.30
N GLY A 80 -11.99 9.15 -8.75
CA GLY A 80 -10.73 8.99 -9.49
C GLY A 80 -10.62 7.66 -10.23
N ASN A 81 -9.82 7.61 -11.29
CA ASN A 81 -9.52 6.38 -12.04
C ASN A 81 -8.02 6.05 -12.07
N ALA A 82 -7.18 6.92 -11.50
CA ALA A 82 -5.74 6.69 -11.38
C ALA A 82 -5.17 7.29 -10.09
N ILE A 83 -4.06 6.73 -9.63
CA ILE A 83 -3.23 7.22 -8.53
C ILE A 83 -1.79 7.31 -9.03
N ILE A 84 -1.23 8.51 -9.04
CA ILE A 84 0.18 8.77 -9.39
C ILE A 84 0.99 9.09 -8.14
N ALA A 85 2.31 9.05 -8.29
CA ALA A 85 3.27 9.31 -7.22
C ALA A 85 3.00 8.44 -5.97
N MET A 86 2.56 7.20 -6.19
CA MET A 86 2.25 6.28 -5.11
C MET A 86 3.50 5.95 -4.29
N ARG A 87 3.40 6.01 -2.97
CA ARG A 87 4.48 5.71 -2.02
C ARG A 87 3.96 4.85 -0.88
N PHE A 88 4.90 4.21 -0.20
CA PHE A 88 4.67 3.60 1.10
C PHE A 88 5.49 4.30 2.17
N GLU A 89 4.90 4.41 3.35
CA GLU A 89 5.59 4.64 4.60
C GLU A 89 5.28 3.48 5.54
N SER A 90 6.26 3.08 6.34
CA SER A 90 6.08 2.02 7.33
C SER A 90 6.83 2.39 8.58
N GLY A 91 6.20 2.12 9.72
CA GLY A 91 6.73 2.45 11.04
C GLY A 91 6.47 1.33 12.03
N GLU A 92 6.95 1.55 13.24
CA GLU A 92 6.62 0.71 14.39
C GLU A 92 6.21 1.57 15.58
N MET A 93 5.22 1.10 16.32
CA MET A 93 4.75 1.75 17.53
C MET A 93 5.14 0.91 18.73
N GLU A 94 6.04 1.45 19.56
CA GLU A 94 6.53 0.83 20.81
C GLU A 94 7.08 -0.59 20.62
N GLY A 95 7.59 -0.92 19.42
CA GLY A 95 8.04 -2.26 19.05
C GLY A 95 6.93 -3.34 18.99
N ARG A 96 5.68 -2.98 19.27
CA ARG A 96 4.54 -3.91 19.40
C ARG A 96 3.64 -3.93 18.19
N PHE A 97 3.61 -2.84 17.43
CA PHE A 97 2.77 -2.72 16.25
C PHE A 97 3.61 -2.35 15.03
N ALA A 98 3.29 -2.95 13.89
CA ALA A 98 3.76 -2.49 12.60
C ALA A 98 2.67 -1.64 11.96
N GLU A 99 3.02 -0.48 11.44
CA GLU A 99 2.13 0.34 10.62
C GLU A 99 2.62 0.40 9.17
N VAL A 100 1.66 0.47 8.25
CA VAL A 100 1.91 0.72 6.83
C VAL A 100 0.90 1.74 6.33
N CYS A 101 1.41 2.81 5.72
CA CYS A 101 0.66 3.80 4.99
C CYS A 101 0.99 3.69 3.50
N ALA A 102 -0.03 3.50 2.66
CA ALA A 102 0.05 3.73 1.22
C ALA A 102 -0.55 5.09 0.93
N TYR A 103 0.10 5.94 0.14
CA TYR A 103 -0.46 7.23 -0.26
C TYR A 103 -0.07 7.61 -1.69
N GLY A 104 -0.82 8.54 -2.28
CA GLY A 104 -0.54 9.09 -3.59
C GLY A 104 -1.52 10.19 -3.97
N THR A 105 -1.51 10.60 -5.24
CA THR A 105 -2.41 11.63 -5.77
C THR A 105 -3.45 10.98 -6.66
N ALA A 106 -4.73 11.05 -6.26
CA ALA A 106 -5.84 10.60 -7.08
C ALA A 106 -6.10 11.59 -8.23
N CYS A 107 -6.30 11.05 -9.44
CA CYS A 107 -6.58 11.83 -10.62
C CYS A 107 -7.52 11.10 -11.59
N ILE A 108 -7.97 11.83 -12.61
CA ILE A 108 -8.61 11.30 -13.80
C ILE A 108 -7.60 11.32 -14.92
N VAL A 109 -7.43 10.19 -15.59
CA VAL A 109 -6.61 10.07 -16.80
C VAL A 109 -7.41 9.53 -17.98
N GLU A 110 -6.99 9.91 -19.18
CA GLU A 110 -7.50 9.44 -20.46
C GLU A 110 -6.35 8.89 -21.29
N LYS A 111 -6.59 7.84 -22.08
CA LYS A 111 -5.58 7.29 -22.99
C LYS A 111 -5.28 8.32 -24.09
N ILE A 112 -4.01 8.49 -24.42
CA ILE A 112 -3.59 9.32 -25.55
C ILE A 112 -3.81 8.51 -26.83
N ASN A 113 -4.56 9.07 -27.77
CA ASN A 113 -4.80 8.49 -29.11
C ASN A 113 -3.56 8.57 -29.99
#